data_AF-A0A0G4N8S6-F1
#
_entry.id   AF-A0A0G4N8S6-F1
#
_cell.length_a   1.000
_cell.length_b   1.000
_cell.length_c   1.000
_cell.angle_alpha   90.00
_cell.angle_beta   90.00
_cell.angle_gamma   90.00
#
_symmetry.space_group_name_H-M   'P 1'
#
loop_
_entity.id
_entity.type
_entity.pdbx_description
1 polymer ?
#
loop_
_entity_poly.entity_id
_entity_poly.type
_entity_poly.pdbx_seq_one_letter_code
_entity_poly.pdbx_strand_id
1 'polypeptide(L)'
;MKSVAALAAGLFAIGSFASNPLTPEKAVADIETQKIQRNLWNLNKIARDNGGNRAYGYPGYKASSDFILERVQTRFATTVDTRIQYFNHTFVQLNDISVTGPDGEDVVVIALTYNPPTPAEGITAELIDTPVDDVRGSGCLADQWEGIDATGKFALVKRGACAISEKLKLAASKGAVGVILYHNQPGNAITGATLGFENIGLIPPVGTIPLERWAAIAEEADHHHSCGAHGKENVV
;
A
#
# COMPACT_ATOMS: atom_id res chain seq x y z
N MET A 1 91.50 -14.65 -18.04
CA MET A 1 91.87 -13.84 -16.86
C MET A 1 90.87 -12.70 -16.71
N LYS A 2 90.22 -12.64 -15.54
CA LYS A 2 89.62 -11.48 -14.87
C LYS A 2 88.35 -10.82 -15.47
N SER A 3 87.25 -11.16 -14.80
CA SER A 3 86.01 -10.43 -14.53
C SER A 3 86.16 -8.90 -14.38
N VAL A 4 85.12 -8.13 -14.76
CA VAL A 4 84.42 -7.11 -13.93
C VAL A 4 82.98 -6.95 -14.47
N ALA A 5 82.05 -6.81 -13.53
CA ALA A 5 80.60 -6.77 -13.64
C ALA A 5 80.01 -5.33 -13.66
N ALA A 6 78.68 -5.28 -13.74
CA ALA A 6 77.76 -4.19 -13.32
C ALA A 6 77.42 -3.14 -14.40
N LEU A 7 76.18 -2.63 -14.55
CA LEU A 7 75.01 -2.64 -13.66
C LEU A 7 73.74 -2.42 -14.52
N ALA A 8 72.79 -3.34 -14.49
CA ALA A 8 71.46 -3.12 -15.08
C ALA A 8 70.56 -2.46 -14.02
N ALA A 9 70.33 -1.16 -14.14
CA ALA A 9 69.34 -0.45 -13.33
C ALA A 9 67.93 -0.67 -13.93
N GLY A 10 67.34 -1.83 -13.63
CA GLY A 10 65.94 -2.08 -13.87
C GLY A 10 65.11 -1.35 -12.81
N LEU A 11 64.64 -0.14 -13.13
CA LEU A 11 63.55 0.50 -12.38
C LEU A 11 62.27 -0.31 -12.62
N PHE A 12 62.05 -1.36 -11.83
CA PHE A 12 60.70 -1.87 -11.64
C PHE A 12 59.96 -0.80 -10.83
N ALA A 13 59.23 0.06 -11.53
CA ALA A 13 58.14 0.81 -10.93
C ALA A 13 57.07 -0.21 -10.51
N ILE A 14 57.24 -0.76 -9.31
CA ILE A 14 56.18 -1.45 -8.61
C ILE A 14 55.18 -0.36 -8.28
N GLY A 15 54.22 -0.15 -9.19
CA GLY A 15 53.02 0.60 -8.91
C GLY A 15 52.36 -0.08 -7.73
N SER A 16 52.59 0.46 -6.53
CA SER A 16 51.88 0.06 -5.34
C SER A 16 50.44 0.48 -5.58
N PHE A 17 49.62 -0.45 -6.07
CA PHE A 17 48.17 -0.29 -6.01
C PHE A 17 47.86 -0.28 -4.52
N ALA A 18 47.83 0.91 -3.93
CA ALA A 18 47.29 1.13 -2.61
C ALA A 18 45.78 0.86 -2.70
N SER A 19 45.40 -0.41 -2.69
CA SER A 19 44.03 -0.80 -2.43
C SER A 19 43.78 -0.42 -0.97
N ASN A 20 43.21 0.76 -0.73
CA ASN A 20 42.67 1.11 0.58
C ASN A 20 41.46 0.20 0.79
N PRO A 21 41.56 -0.90 1.57
CA PRO A 21 40.44 -1.79 1.69
C PRO A 21 39.32 -1.06 2.42
N LEU A 22 38.10 -1.19 1.90
CA LEU A 22 36.91 -0.75 2.59
C LEU A 22 36.72 -1.66 3.80
N THR A 23 36.81 -1.09 5.01
CA THR A 23 36.49 -1.81 6.25
C THR A 23 35.16 -1.30 6.80
N PRO A 24 34.46 -2.08 7.64
CA PRO A 24 33.23 -1.61 8.28
C PRO A 24 33.40 -0.29 9.02
N GLU A 25 34.51 -0.09 9.72
CA GLU A 25 34.79 1.11 10.50
C GLU A 25 34.96 2.33 9.59
N LYS A 26 35.66 2.16 8.46
CA LYS A 26 35.80 3.21 7.45
C LYS A 26 34.47 3.55 6.79
N ALA A 27 33.65 2.53 6.49
CA ALA A 27 32.32 2.74 5.90
C ALA A 27 31.40 3.51 6.86
N VAL A 28 31.39 3.15 8.15
CA VAL A 28 30.61 3.86 9.18
C VAL A 28 31.12 5.28 9.38
N ALA A 29 32.44 5.47 9.41
CA ALA A 29 33.05 6.80 9.58
C ALA A 29 32.73 7.76 8.41
N ASP A 30 32.45 7.25 7.22
CA ASP A 30 32.11 8.06 6.03
C ASP A 30 30.61 8.44 5.97
N ILE A 31 29.78 7.89 6.86
CA ILE A 31 28.36 8.26 6.98
C ILE A 31 28.22 9.54 7.80
N GLU A 32 28.03 10.66 7.11
CA GLU A 32 27.84 11.96 7.76
C GLU A 32 26.37 12.38 7.82
N THR A 33 25.88 12.71 9.02
CA THR A 33 24.51 13.21 9.26
C THR A 33 24.15 14.40 8.35
N GLN A 34 25.07 15.34 8.16
CA GLN A 34 24.83 16.51 7.30
C GLN A 34 24.61 16.12 5.83
N LYS A 35 25.34 15.11 5.31
CA LYS A 35 25.14 14.59 3.95
C LYS A 35 23.77 13.91 3.82
N ILE A 36 23.36 13.12 4.81
CA ILE A 36 22.03 12.49 4.86
C ILE A 36 20.93 13.55 4.87
N GLN A 37 21.00 14.52 5.79
CA GLN A 37 20.00 15.59 5.89
C GLN A 37 19.88 16.41 4.61
N ARG A 38 20.99 16.66 3.92
CA ARG A 38 20.96 17.34 2.61
C ARG A 38 20.22 16.53 1.55
N ASN A 39 20.38 15.21 1.52
CA ASN A 39 19.61 14.36 0.61
C ASN A 39 18.12 14.36 0.98
N LEU A 40 17.77 14.24 2.27
CA LEU A 40 16.39 14.33 2.74
C LEU A 40 15.74 15.67 2.36
N TRP A 41 16.47 16.78 2.54
CA TRP A 41 15.99 18.10 2.15
C TRP A 41 15.72 18.21 0.65
N ASN A 42 16.63 17.72 -0.20
CA ASN A 42 16.43 17.75 -1.65
C ASN A 42 15.23 16.89 -2.09
N LEU A 43 15.10 15.68 -1.55
CA LEU A 43 13.94 14.83 -1.84
C LEU A 43 12.64 15.49 -1.33
N ASN A 44 12.64 16.10 -0.15
CA ASN A 44 11.46 16.82 0.33
C ASN A 44 11.13 18.04 -0.55
N LYS A 45 12.15 18.77 -1.02
CA LYS A 45 11.96 19.87 -1.97
C LYS A 45 11.35 19.37 -3.29
N ILE A 46 11.84 18.26 -3.85
CA ILE A 46 11.27 17.64 -5.04
C ILE A 46 9.79 17.32 -4.83
N ALA A 47 9.42 16.76 -3.68
CA ALA A 47 8.02 16.51 -3.35
C ALA A 47 7.20 17.81 -3.39
N ARG A 48 7.65 18.85 -2.67
CA ARG A 48 6.97 20.15 -2.60
C ARG A 48 6.79 20.82 -3.95
N ASP A 49 7.83 20.76 -4.79
CA ASP A 49 7.81 21.35 -6.14
C ASP A 49 6.92 20.56 -7.13
N ASN A 50 6.54 19.32 -6.79
CA ASN A 50 5.77 18.41 -7.66
C ASN A 50 4.44 17.99 -7.02
N GLY A 51 3.68 18.94 -6.48
CA GLY A 51 2.34 18.67 -5.94
C GLY A 51 2.36 17.98 -4.57
N GLY A 52 3.43 18.15 -3.81
CA GLY A 52 3.56 17.65 -2.44
C GLY A 52 3.91 16.17 -2.30
N ASN A 53 4.20 15.44 -3.38
CA ASN A 53 4.46 14.01 -3.33
C ASN A 53 5.54 13.53 -4.31
N ARG A 54 6.00 12.29 -4.10
CA ARG A 54 6.94 11.58 -4.98
C ARG A 54 6.44 10.15 -5.28
N ALA A 55 5.12 9.98 -5.27
CA ALA A 55 4.50 8.68 -5.49
C ALA A 55 4.70 8.23 -6.93
N TYR A 56 4.84 6.93 -7.14
CA TYR A 56 4.90 6.33 -8.48
C TYR A 56 3.73 6.84 -9.35
N GLY A 57 4.00 7.08 -10.63
CA GLY A 57 3.02 7.64 -11.58
C GLY A 57 2.87 9.16 -11.55
N TYR A 58 3.47 9.86 -10.57
CA TYR A 58 3.43 11.33 -10.49
C TYR A 58 4.77 11.98 -10.89
N PRO A 59 4.78 13.26 -11.32
CA PRO A 59 5.99 13.98 -11.73
C PRO A 59 7.13 13.94 -10.70
N GLY A 60 6.79 13.99 -9.40
CA GLY A 60 7.77 13.94 -8.31
C GLY A 60 8.56 12.63 -8.24
N TYR A 61 7.99 11.50 -8.68
CA TYR A 61 8.73 10.23 -8.77
C TYR A 61 9.85 10.34 -9.82
N LYS A 62 9.53 10.83 -11.02
CA LYS A 62 10.51 11.01 -12.08
C LYS A 62 11.63 11.96 -11.63
N ALA A 63 11.26 13.12 -11.08
CA ALA A 63 12.23 14.09 -10.58
C ALA A 63 13.15 13.51 -9.48
N SER A 64 12.61 12.62 -8.63
CA SER A 64 13.42 11.91 -7.62
C SER A 64 14.40 10.94 -8.26
N SER A 65 13.96 10.18 -9.27
CA SER A 65 14.80 9.23 -10.00
C SER A 65 15.94 9.97 -10.72
N ASP A 66 15.62 11.06 -11.42
CA ASP A 66 16.60 11.91 -12.10
C ASP A 66 17.63 12.48 -11.10
N PHE A 67 17.19 12.98 -9.93
CA PHE A 67 18.08 13.49 -8.87
C PHE A 67 19.05 12.43 -8.34
N ILE A 68 18.58 11.20 -8.14
CA ILE A 68 19.44 10.10 -7.68
C ILE A 68 20.43 9.72 -8.79
N LEU A 69 19.93 9.57 -10.01
CA LEU A 69 20.74 9.17 -11.16
C LEU A 69 21.86 10.16 -11.45
N GLU A 70 21.55 11.47 -11.49
CA GLU A 70 22.53 12.55 -11.70
C GLU A 70 23.68 12.46 -10.70
N ARG A 71 23.39 12.25 -9.42
CA ARG A 71 24.41 12.15 -8.37
C ARG A 71 25.27 10.90 -8.52
N VAL A 72 24.66 9.76 -8.83
CA VAL A 72 25.42 8.52 -9.00
C VAL A 72 26.33 8.61 -10.22
N GLN A 73 25.79 9.05 -11.36
CA GLN A 73 26.55 9.19 -12.60
C GLN A 73 27.60 10.30 -12.55
N THR A 74 27.42 11.32 -11.71
CA THR A 74 28.42 12.41 -11.60
C THR A 74 29.49 12.09 -10.55
N ARG A 75 29.11 11.58 -9.37
CA ARG A 75 30.03 11.43 -8.22
C ARG A 75 30.72 10.07 -8.18
N PHE A 76 30.11 9.06 -8.76
CA PHE A 76 30.57 7.67 -8.67
C PHE A 76 30.78 7.03 -10.05
N ALA A 77 30.82 7.84 -11.12
CA ALA A 77 30.97 7.40 -12.50
C ALA A 77 32.15 6.45 -12.72
N THR A 78 33.26 6.67 -11.99
CA THR A 78 34.49 5.89 -12.12
C THR A 78 34.55 4.66 -11.22
N THR A 79 33.58 4.49 -10.31
CA THR A 79 33.58 3.44 -9.29
C THR A 79 32.35 2.55 -9.33
N VAL A 80 31.26 2.99 -9.97
CA VAL A 80 29.97 2.28 -10.01
C VAL A 80 29.40 2.34 -11.43
N ASP A 81 29.14 1.18 -12.01
CA ASP A 81 28.35 1.07 -13.24
C ASP A 81 26.86 1.20 -12.92
N THR A 82 26.17 2.11 -13.60
CA THR A 82 24.81 2.54 -13.26
C THR A 82 23.91 2.49 -14.48
N ARG A 83 22.74 1.85 -14.33
CA ARG A 83 21.71 1.76 -15.37
C ARG A 83 20.32 2.00 -14.79
N ILE A 84 19.43 2.57 -15.60
CA ILE A 84 18.00 2.62 -15.28
C ILE A 84 17.38 1.30 -15.72
N GLN A 85 16.65 0.65 -14.83
CA GLN A 85 15.81 -0.50 -15.17
C GLN A 85 14.36 -0.06 -15.16
N TYR A 86 13.73 -0.10 -16.33
CA TYR A 86 12.29 0.13 -16.45
C TYR A 86 11.53 -1.17 -16.18
N PHE A 87 10.41 -1.05 -15.48
CA PHE A 87 9.45 -2.13 -15.30
C PHE A 87 8.03 -1.53 -15.27
N ASN A 88 7.07 -2.36 -15.67
CA ASN A 88 5.66 -1.98 -15.61
C ASN A 88 5.13 -2.24 -14.19
N HIS A 89 4.26 -1.37 -13.73
CA HIS A 89 3.54 -1.53 -12.48
C HIS A 89 2.13 -0.98 -12.64
N THR A 90 1.15 -1.60 -11.98
CA THR A 90 -0.23 -1.13 -11.99
C THR A 90 -0.32 0.20 -11.25
N PHE A 91 -0.77 1.24 -11.94
CA PHE A 91 -1.07 2.52 -11.33
C PHE A 91 -2.54 2.55 -10.89
N VAL A 92 -2.78 2.97 -9.66
CA VAL A 92 -4.13 3.16 -9.11
C VAL A 92 -4.24 4.59 -8.63
N GLN A 93 -5.32 5.24 -9.00
CA GLN A 93 -5.69 6.57 -8.54
C GLN A 93 -7.11 6.51 -7.99
N LEU A 94 -7.27 7.04 -6.78
CA LEU A 94 -8.59 7.28 -6.21
C LEU A 94 -9.14 8.58 -6.79
N ASN A 95 -10.31 8.50 -7.42
CA ASN A 95 -11.01 9.68 -7.91
C ASN A 95 -11.97 10.21 -6.83
N ASP A 96 -12.80 9.32 -6.29
CA ASP A 96 -13.76 9.62 -5.24
C ASP A 96 -14.06 8.36 -4.41
N ILE A 97 -14.55 8.55 -3.19
CA ILE A 97 -15.12 7.49 -2.36
C ILE A 97 -16.12 8.06 -1.36
N SER A 98 -17.30 7.45 -1.30
CA SER A 98 -18.37 7.79 -0.38
C SER A 98 -19.04 6.52 0.13
N VAL A 99 -19.61 6.59 1.33
CA VAL A 99 -20.53 5.60 1.86
C VAL A 99 -21.64 6.38 2.54
N THR A 100 -22.88 6.10 2.17
CA THR A 100 -24.07 6.61 2.86
C THR A 100 -24.67 5.50 3.70
N GLY A 101 -24.86 5.78 4.99
CA GLY A 101 -25.43 4.83 5.94
C GLY A 101 -26.94 4.63 5.74
N PRO A 102 -27.54 3.65 6.45
CA PRO A 102 -28.96 3.35 6.33
C PRO A 102 -29.88 4.49 6.83
N ASP A 103 -29.33 5.37 7.66
CA ASP A 103 -29.95 6.60 8.16
C ASP A 103 -29.99 7.72 7.11
N GLY A 104 -29.32 7.52 5.95
CA GLY A 104 -29.17 8.51 4.90
C GLY A 104 -28.02 9.50 5.15
N GLU A 105 -27.22 9.28 6.20
CA GLU A 105 -26.12 10.16 6.57
C GLU A 105 -24.79 9.68 5.99
N ASP A 106 -23.91 10.62 5.66
CA ASP A 106 -22.57 10.30 5.16
C ASP A 106 -21.71 9.63 6.24
N VAL A 107 -21.00 8.59 5.83
CA VAL A 107 -20.07 7.83 6.69
C VAL A 107 -18.64 8.14 6.24
N VAL A 108 -17.79 8.47 7.21
CA VAL A 108 -16.35 8.58 6.96
C VAL A 108 -15.85 7.25 6.41
N VAL A 109 -15.30 7.30 5.20
CA VAL A 109 -14.83 6.12 4.48
C VAL A 109 -13.40 6.32 3.98
N ILE A 110 -12.64 5.24 3.98
CA ILE A 110 -11.27 5.19 3.51
C ILE A 110 -11.16 4.14 2.41
N ALA A 111 -10.58 4.57 1.29
CA ALA A 111 -10.29 3.69 0.18
C ALA A 111 -9.04 2.85 0.48
N LEU A 112 -9.08 1.60 0.05
CA LEU A 112 -7.92 0.73 0.06
C LEU A 112 -7.21 0.77 -1.31
N THR A 113 -5.91 0.51 -1.34
CA THR A 113 -5.17 0.41 -2.59
C THR A 113 -5.61 -0.84 -3.35
N TYR A 114 -5.81 -0.71 -4.66
CA TYR A 114 -6.40 -1.75 -5.53
C TYR A 114 -7.90 -2.04 -5.27
N ASN A 115 -8.63 -1.11 -4.65
CA ASN A 115 -10.08 -1.18 -4.55
C ASN A 115 -10.72 -1.20 -5.95
N PRO A 116 -11.56 -2.20 -6.28
CA PRO A 116 -12.33 -2.18 -7.51
C PRO A 116 -13.25 -0.95 -7.57
N PRO A 117 -13.46 -0.36 -8.76
CA PRO A 117 -14.40 0.72 -8.93
C PRO A 117 -15.84 0.21 -8.83
N THR A 118 -16.74 1.10 -8.41
CA THR A 118 -18.20 0.94 -8.58
C THR A 118 -18.63 1.45 -9.97
N PRO A 119 -19.85 1.11 -10.44
CA PRO A 119 -20.50 1.84 -11.52
C PRO A 119 -20.55 3.36 -11.23
N ALA A 120 -20.72 4.18 -12.27
CA ALA A 120 -20.68 5.64 -12.12
C ALA A 120 -21.81 6.18 -11.21
N GLU A 121 -22.92 5.47 -11.16
CA GLU A 121 -24.08 5.71 -10.31
C GLU A 121 -23.91 5.21 -8.86
N GLY A 122 -22.80 4.53 -8.55
CA GLY A 122 -22.60 3.81 -7.29
C GLY A 122 -23.33 2.47 -7.26
N ILE A 123 -23.31 1.81 -6.10
CA ILE A 123 -24.04 0.59 -5.81
C ILE A 123 -24.96 0.89 -4.64
N THR A 124 -26.25 0.61 -4.82
CA THR A 124 -27.25 0.73 -3.77
C THR A 124 -27.79 -0.66 -3.43
N ALA A 125 -27.64 -1.11 -2.18
CA ALA A 125 -28.05 -2.45 -1.78
C ALA A 125 -28.34 -2.57 -0.27
N GLU A 126 -29.07 -3.63 0.08
CA GLU A 126 -29.27 -4.03 1.47
C GLU A 126 -27.93 -4.42 2.12
N LEU A 127 -27.84 -4.26 3.44
CA LEU A 127 -26.70 -4.71 4.23
C LEU A 127 -27.01 -6.04 4.92
N ILE A 128 -26.07 -6.97 4.89
CA ILE A 128 -26.12 -8.20 5.68
C ILE A 128 -24.97 -8.24 6.69
N ASP A 129 -25.29 -8.55 7.94
CA ASP A 129 -24.28 -8.72 8.98
C ASP A 129 -23.55 -10.06 8.85
N THR A 130 -22.32 -10.12 9.35
CA THR A 130 -21.51 -11.35 9.37
C THR A 130 -21.00 -11.66 10.78
N PRO A 131 -20.83 -12.95 11.13
CA PRO A 131 -20.37 -13.34 12.45
C PRO A 131 -19.06 -12.64 12.85
N VAL A 132 -19.10 -12.01 14.01
CA VAL A 132 -17.91 -11.43 14.65
C VAL A 132 -17.17 -12.52 15.41
N ASP A 133 -15.95 -12.79 14.97
CA ASP A 133 -15.03 -13.73 15.59
C ASP A 133 -13.66 -13.06 15.74
N ASP A 134 -13.33 -12.64 16.96
CA ASP A 134 -12.05 -11.99 17.28
C ASP A 134 -10.90 -12.98 17.51
N VAL A 135 -11.22 -14.28 17.63
CA VAL A 135 -10.22 -15.33 17.89
C VAL A 135 -9.72 -15.92 16.58
N ARG A 136 -10.63 -16.33 15.69
CA ARG A 136 -10.30 -16.92 14.39
C ARG A 136 -10.30 -15.90 13.24
N GLY A 137 -10.90 -14.72 13.47
CA GLY A 137 -11.07 -13.68 12.48
C GLY A 137 -12.45 -13.69 11.85
N SER A 138 -13.08 -12.52 11.76
CA SER A 138 -14.45 -12.38 11.25
C SER A 138 -14.49 -12.45 9.72
N GLY A 139 -15.37 -13.29 9.16
CA GLY A 139 -15.48 -13.50 7.71
C GLY A 139 -14.22 -14.09 7.06
N CYS A 140 -13.33 -14.69 7.83
CA CYS A 140 -12.06 -15.27 7.36
C CYS A 140 -12.20 -16.74 6.94
N LEU A 141 -13.24 -17.44 7.39
CA LEU A 141 -13.41 -18.87 7.23
C LEU A 141 -14.74 -19.19 6.55
N ALA A 142 -14.79 -20.24 5.74
CA ALA A 142 -15.98 -20.58 4.95
C ALA A 142 -17.21 -20.96 5.80
N ASP A 143 -16.99 -21.58 6.98
CA ASP A 143 -18.04 -21.93 7.94
C ASP A 143 -18.74 -20.69 8.51
N GLN A 144 -18.04 -19.56 8.60
CA GLN A 144 -18.61 -18.28 9.05
C GLN A 144 -19.57 -17.66 8.03
N TRP A 145 -19.65 -18.23 6.83
CA TRP A 145 -20.55 -17.82 5.76
C TRP A 145 -21.63 -18.88 5.48
N GLU A 146 -21.77 -19.90 6.33
CA GLU A 146 -22.88 -20.86 6.23
C GLU A 146 -24.20 -20.19 6.63
N GLY A 147 -25.23 -20.34 5.79
CA GLY A 147 -26.53 -19.71 6.01
C GLY A 147 -26.61 -18.21 5.67
N ILE A 148 -25.51 -17.59 5.25
CA ILE A 148 -25.48 -16.18 4.84
C ILE A 148 -25.67 -16.08 3.32
N ASP A 149 -26.78 -15.47 2.89
CA ASP A 149 -27.04 -15.13 1.50
C ASP A 149 -26.76 -13.65 1.24
N ALA A 150 -25.53 -13.37 0.80
CA ALA A 150 -25.09 -12.02 0.46
C ALA A 150 -25.43 -11.64 -1.00
N THR A 151 -26.19 -12.46 -1.73
CA THR A 151 -26.54 -12.19 -3.13
C THR A 151 -27.20 -10.83 -3.27
N GLY A 152 -26.56 -9.93 -4.02
CA GLY A 152 -27.08 -8.58 -4.27
C GLY A 152 -26.95 -7.62 -3.08
N LYS A 153 -26.25 -7.99 -2.01
CA LYS A 153 -26.12 -7.22 -0.76
C LYS A 153 -24.70 -6.73 -0.51
N PHE A 154 -24.57 -5.69 0.32
CA PHE A 154 -23.32 -5.37 0.98
C PHE A 154 -23.11 -6.29 2.19
N ALA A 155 -21.91 -6.85 2.34
CA ALA A 155 -21.56 -7.57 3.56
C ALA A 155 -20.87 -6.64 4.58
N LEU A 156 -21.35 -6.59 5.82
CA LEU A 156 -20.69 -5.90 6.92
C LEU A 156 -19.66 -6.84 7.56
N VAL A 157 -18.38 -6.48 7.50
CA VAL A 157 -17.30 -7.37 7.97
C VAL A 157 -16.31 -6.64 8.88
N LYS A 158 -15.96 -7.25 10.02
CA LYS A 158 -14.91 -6.73 10.91
C LYS A 158 -13.52 -6.95 10.35
N ARG A 159 -12.69 -5.91 10.35
CA ARG A 159 -11.25 -6.03 10.07
C ARG A 159 -10.54 -6.89 11.12
N GLY A 160 -9.47 -7.59 10.73
CA GLY A 160 -8.56 -8.26 11.68
C GLY A 160 -8.33 -9.74 11.38
N ALA A 161 -7.33 -10.31 12.06
CA ALA A 161 -6.84 -11.69 12.02
C ALA A 161 -6.34 -12.22 10.66
N CYS A 162 -7.10 -12.05 9.58
CA CYS A 162 -6.71 -12.46 8.23
C CYS A 162 -6.60 -11.25 7.27
N ALA A 163 -6.04 -11.49 6.08
CA ALA A 163 -5.94 -10.48 5.04
C ALA A 163 -7.34 -10.00 4.60
N ILE A 164 -7.47 -8.69 4.33
CA ILE A 164 -8.74 -8.08 3.91
C ILE A 164 -9.22 -8.70 2.60
N SER A 165 -8.31 -8.95 1.66
CA SER A 165 -8.61 -9.60 0.38
C SER A 165 -9.30 -10.96 0.54
N GLU A 166 -8.91 -11.77 1.53
CA GLU A 166 -9.51 -13.09 1.76
C GLU A 166 -10.95 -13.00 2.26
N LYS A 167 -11.23 -12.03 3.15
CA LYS A 167 -12.61 -11.72 3.59
C LYS A 167 -13.49 -11.34 2.40
N LEU A 168 -12.96 -10.46 1.54
CA LEU A 168 -13.66 -9.95 0.37
C LEU A 168 -13.91 -11.04 -0.68
N LYS A 169 -12.96 -11.97 -0.90
CA LYS A 169 -13.16 -13.13 -1.78
C LYS A 169 -14.29 -14.03 -1.27
N LEU A 170 -14.33 -14.29 0.03
CA LEU A 170 -15.42 -15.08 0.63
C LEU A 170 -16.76 -14.37 0.49
N ALA A 171 -16.81 -13.05 0.73
CA ALA A 171 -18.02 -12.25 0.50
C ALA A 171 -18.49 -12.34 -0.96
N ALA A 172 -17.57 -12.17 -1.92
CA ALA A 172 -17.86 -12.32 -3.35
C ALA A 172 -18.42 -13.71 -3.67
N SER A 173 -17.83 -14.77 -3.10
CA SER A 173 -18.29 -16.15 -3.31
C SER A 173 -19.72 -16.41 -2.82
N LYS A 174 -20.24 -15.53 -1.96
CA LYS A 174 -21.61 -15.54 -1.41
C LYS A 174 -22.54 -14.55 -2.10
N GLY A 175 -22.08 -13.93 -3.20
CA GLY A 175 -22.87 -13.03 -4.04
C GLY A 175 -22.88 -11.56 -3.60
N ALA A 176 -22.02 -11.18 -2.64
CA ALA A 176 -21.92 -9.79 -2.18
C ALA A 176 -21.51 -8.87 -3.34
N VAL A 177 -22.25 -7.77 -3.51
CA VAL A 177 -21.95 -6.72 -4.51
C VAL A 177 -20.93 -5.70 -4.00
N GLY A 178 -20.68 -5.70 -2.69
CA GLY A 178 -19.70 -4.86 -2.02
C GLY A 178 -19.46 -5.30 -0.57
N VAL A 179 -18.48 -4.70 0.07
CA VAL A 179 -18.18 -4.92 1.50
C VAL A 179 -18.10 -3.58 2.24
N ILE A 180 -18.79 -3.49 3.37
CA ILE A 180 -18.54 -2.45 4.37
C ILE A 180 -17.59 -3.05 5.41
N LEU A 181 -16.32 -2.65 5.36
CA LEU A 181 -15.30 -3.15 6.26
C LEU A 181 -15.13 -2.19 7.43
N TYR A 182 -15.55 -2.56 8.64
CA TYR A 182 -15.33 -1.69 9.79
C TYR A 182 -14.02 -2.00 10.51
N HIS A 183 -13.37 -0.94 11.00
CA HIS A 183 -12.09 -1.04 11.68
C HIS A 183 -12.20 -1.81 13.00
N ASN A 184 -11.10 -2.39 13.46
CA ASN A 184 -11.04 -3.21 14.68
C ASN A 184 -10.44 -2.48 15.88
N GLN A 185 -10.09 -1.22 15.71
CA GLN A 185 -9.60 -0.34 16.76
C GLN A 185 -10.45 0.93 16.76
N PRO A 186 -10.69 1.50 17.95
CA PRO A 186 -11.39 2.76 18.05
C PRO A 186 -10.56 3.91 17.45
N GLY A 187 -11.26 4.95 17.03
CA GLY A 187 -10.72 6.20 16.55
C GLY A 187 -10.70 6.34 15.03
N ASN A 188 -10.49 7.58 14.60
CA ASN A 188 -10.51 7.97 13.18
C ASN A 188 -9.15 7.80 12.49
N ALA A 189 -8.12 7.34 13.20
CA ALA A 189 -6.77 7.16 12.69
C ALA A 189 -6.62 5.84 11.92
N ILE A 190 -7.55 5.57 11.01
CA ILE A 190 -7.49 4.40 10.14
C ILE A 190 -6.50 4.72 9.02
N THR A 191 -5.43 3.93 8.96
CA THR A 191 -4.49 4.00 7.84
C THR A 191 -5.03 3.19 6.67
N GLY A 192 -4.83 3.71 5.45
CA GLY A 192 -5.10 2.95 4.23
C GLY A 192 -4.33 1.63 4.23
N ALA A 193 -4.91 0.60 3.62
CA ALA A 193 -4.28 -0.70 3.43
C ALA A 193 -4.25 -1.04 1.93
N THR A 194 -3.65 -2.18 1.58
CA THR A 194 -3.66 -2.72 0.22
C THR A 194 -4.54 -3.96 0.17
N LEU A 195 -5.28 -4.11 -0.93
CA LEU A 195 -6.02 -5.32 -1.26
C LEU A 195 -5.18 -6.31 -2.07
N GLY A 196 -3.93 -5.98 -2.40
CA GLY A 196 -3.06 -6.82 -3.23
C GLY A 196 -3.38 -6.69 -4.72
N PHE A 197 -2.34 -6.46 -5.54
CA PHE A 197 -2.48 -6.31 -7.00
C PHE A 197 -3.06 -7.58 -7.63
N GLU A 198 -2.71 -8.74 -7.09
CA GLU A 198 -3.14 -10.06 -7.55
C GLU A 198 -4.65 -10.29 -7.38
N ASN A 199 -5.34 -9.43 -6.62
CA ASN A 199 -6.77 -9.56 -6.35
C ASN A 199 -7.65 -8.64 -7.21
N ILE A 200 -7.06 -7.88 -8.14
CA ILE A 200 -7.83 -7.06 -9.09
C ILE A 200 -8.77 -7.95 -9.90
N GLY A 201 -10.07 -7.65 -9.87
CA GLY A 201 -11.12 -8.41 -10.55
C GLY A 201 -11.57 -9.68 -9.82
N LEU A 202 -11.05 -9.97 -8.62
CA LEU A 202 -11.40 -11.16 -7.83
C LEU A 202 -12.21 -10.85 -6.56
N ILE A 203 -12.39 -9.57 -6.26
CA ILE A 203 -13.03 -9.07 -5.04
C ILE A 203 -14.05 -7.99 -5.40
N PRO A 204 -15.09 -7.79 -4.58
CA PRO A 204 -16.02 -6.70 -4.78
C PRO A 204 -15.43 -5.36 -4.26
N PRO A 205 -16.01 -4.21 -4.64
CA PRO A 205 -15.68 -2.91 -4.05
C PRO A 205 -15.82 -2.92 -2.52
N VAL A 206 -15.00 -2.13 -1.83
CA VAL A 206 -15.03 -2.03 -0.36
C VAL A 206 -14.97 -0.59 0.13
N GLY A 207 -15.83 -0.26 1.10
CA GLY A 207 -15.73 0.96 1.90
C GLY A 207 -15.20 0.62 3.29
N THR A 208 -14.07 1.20 3.71
CA THR A 208 -13.54 0.99 5.07
C THR A 208 -13.98 2.11 6.01
N ILE A 209 -14.69 1.77 7.09
CA ILE A 209 -15.29 2.73 8.03
C ILE A 209 -14.70 2.61 9.45
N PRO A 210 -14.80 3.66 10.29
CA PRO A 210 -14.45 3.58 11.71
C PRO A 210 -15.26 2.55 12.49
N LEU A 211 -14.66 2.03 13.56
CA LEU A 211 -15.34 1.13 14.50
C LEU A 211 -16.60 1.84 15.07
N GLU A 212 -16.52 3.10 15.42
CA GLU A 212 -17.63 3.81 16.05
C GLU A 212 -18.89 3.94 15.16
N ARG A 213 -18.73 3.78 13.84
CA ARG A 213 -19.86 3.82 12.90
C ARG A 213 -20.51 2.45 12.69
N TRP A 214 -19.87 1.33 13.07
CA TRP A 214 -20.43 0.00 12.80
C TRP A 214 -21.71 -0.28 13.58
N ALA A 215 -21.81 0.16 14.85
CA ALA A 215 -22.95 -0.20 15.69
C ALA A 215 -24.28 0.37 15.17
N ALA A 216 -24.27 1.64 14.73
CA ALA A 216 -25.44 2.28 14.11
C ALA A 216 -25.83 1.60 12.78
N ILE A 217 -24.85 1.07 12.05
CA ILE A 217 -25.06 0.40 10.76
C ILE A 217 -25.55 -1.05 10.96
N ALA A 218 -25.06 -1.76 11.98
CA ALA A 218 -25.42 -3.13 12.28
C ALA A 218 -26.82 -3.27 12.90
N GLU A 219 -27.24 -2.33 13.75
CA GLU A 219 -28.56 -2.35 14.39
C GLU A 219 -29.69 -2.34 13.34
N GLU A 220 -29.53 -1.62 12.22
CA GLU A 220 -30.48 -1.61 11.12
C GLU A 220 -30.46 -2.94 10.31
N ALA A 221 -29.29 -3.57 10.15
CA ALA A 221 -29.18 -4.86 9.48
C ALA A 221 -29.91 -5.98 10.24
N ASP A 222 -29.89 -5.94 11.58
CA ASP A 222 -30.63 -6.86 12.43
C ASP A 222 -32.14 -6.56 12.47
N HIS A 223 -32.54 -5.29 12.38
CA HIS A 223 -33.95 -4.92 12.32
C HIS A 223 -34.67 -5.51 11.09
N HIS A 224 -33.99 -5.64 9.95
CA HIS A 224 -34.54 -6.29 8.76
C HIS A 224 -34.71 -7.82 8.89
N HIS A 225 -34.00 -8.47 9.81
CA HIS A 225 -34.22 -9.90 10.11
C HIS A 225 -35.44 -10.16 11.00
N SER A 226 -35.95 -9.14 11.73
CA SER A 226 -37.04 -9.30 12.70
C SER A 226 -38.41 -8.74 12.27
N CYS A 227 -38.45 -7.80 11.33
CA CYS A 227 -39.69 -7.23 10.80
C CYS A 227 -39.74 -7.36 9.28
N GLY A 228 -40.71 -8.13 8.77
CA GLY A 228 -41.02 -8.13 7.35
C GLY A 228 -41.38 -6.72 6.86
N ALA A 229 -40.77 -6.33 5.74
CA ALA A 229 -41.00 -5.13 4.95
C ALA A 229 -40.52 -3.79 5.54
N HIS A 230 -39.35 -3.32 5.06
CA HIS A 230 -39.10 -2.02 4.40
C HIS A 230 -37.59 -1.77 4.36
N GLY A 231 -36.89 -2.33 3.36
CA GLY A 231 -35.44 -2.18 3.18
C GLY A 231 -35.04 -0.72 3.02
N LYS A 232 -34.13 -0.24 3.87
CA LYS A 232 -33.40 0.99 3.61
C LYS A 232 -32.08 0.64 2.95
N GLU A 233 -31.98 1.14 1.74
CA GLU A 233 -30.90 0.98 0.80
C GLU A 233 -29.64 1.74 1.26
N ASN A 234 -28.48 1.08 1.27
CA ASN A 234 -27.18 1.73 1.50
C ASN A 234 -26.52 2.04 0.17
N VAL A 235 -25.92 3.24 0.03
CA VAL A 235 -25.22 3.68 -1.19
C VAL A 235 -23.70 3.63 -0.96
N VAL A 236 -22.96 2.99 -1.87
CA VAL A 236 -21.49 2.99 -1.94
C VAL A 236 -21.02 3.34 -3.34
#